data_AF-A0AAI9WXU2-F1
#
_entry.id   AF-A0AAI9WXU2-F1
#
_cell.length_a   1.000
_cell.length_b   1.000
_cell.length_c   1.000
_cell.angle_alpha   90.00
_cell.angle_beta   90.00
_cell.angle_gamma   90.00
#
_symmetry.space_group_name_H-M   'P 1'
#
loop_
_entity.id
_entity.type
_entity.pdbx_description
1 polymer ?
#
loop_
_entity_poly.entity_id
_entity_poly.type
_entity_poly.pdbx_seq_one_letter_code
_entity_poly.pdbx_strand_id
1 'polypeptide(L)'
;MDDSDDEFISGDTRSPSSRLSSSAPESNIPARDGVSGRTRSRDVRSGEISDLKRENGYAWEDEYQRSWDIVKDDKLGSGSFEAMVQTIIENRKKKIMKSLSTPFQRGIIRTLVIVIDGSLPMAEKDLRPTRLSLTLNYLQEFVVEFFDQNPISQIGLILTRNGIAHLISEVSGSPQYHIDKLRQLKARQHNKYEPKGDPSLQNSLEMARSLLKFNFGTTSNNTKNSKEILVVFGSLSTSDPGNIHKTIEGLVKDDIKVRVIGLSAQVAICQELVNKTNHEPRNTMSKHYGVIMNEFHFKELLMDCVTPLPLTENVEQNADDVEGVPVIKMGFPSKIQPTLTSSIGSTDFIVEFPQLNASHPSQGSEEIRDTVEVNNNNLPHASSSIVGYQCPQCKSKVCNLPTICPVCGLMLILSTHLARSYHHLVPLAPFKEVPVSSSYSSEYCYGCQLKFPSGIESDPAKETIATMTSSRYSCPKCNQDYCINCDAFVHEVLHNCPGCENKGV
;
A
#
# COMPACT_ATOMS: atom_id res chain seq x y z
N MET A 1 1.55 -59.21 42.80
CA MET A 1 2.92 -59.00 42.27
C MET A 1 3.03 -57.53 41.94
N ASP A 2 2.93 -56.73 43.01
CA ASP A 2 3.99 -55.86 43.51
C ASP A 2 4.60 -54.87 42.49
N ASP A 3 4.37 -53.57 42.73
CA ASP A 3 5.35 -52.61 43.29
C ASP A 3 6.83 -52.77 42.82
N SER A 4 7.63 -51.72 42.55
CA SER A 4 7.50 -50.26 42.65
C SER A 4 8.62 -49.60 41.81
N ASP A 5 8.64 -48.26 41.75
CA ASP A 5 9.70 -47.38 41.25
C ASP A 5 11.15 -47.77 41.61
N ASP A 6 12.12 -47.35 40.79
CA ASP A 6 13.34 -46.65 41.26
C ASP A 6 14.20 -46.07 40.11
N GLU A 7 14.63 -44.80 40.24
CA GLU A 7 15.75 -44.22 39.49
C GLU A 7 17.07 -44.51 40.24
N PHE A 8 18.18 -44.85 39.57
CA PHE A 8 19.49 -44.30 39.96
C PHE A 8 20.59 -44.37 38.88
N ILE A 9 21.65 -43.58 39.12
CA ILE A 9 22.69 -43.17 38.19
C ILE A 9 23.98 -44.01 38.32
N SER A 10 24.76 -44.09 37.22
CA SER A 10 26.25 -44.06 37.13
C SER A 10 26.94 -45.26 36.46
N GLY A 11 28.10 -44.98 35.82
CA GLY A 11 29.19 -45.97 35.73
C GLY A 11 29.80 -46.22 34.34
N ASP A 12 30.86 -45.47 34.04
CA ASP A 12 32.00 -45.79 33.13
C ASP A 12 32.13 -47.25 32.60
N THR A 13 32.59 -47.47 31.36
CA THR A 13 34.05 -47.51 31.12
C THR A 13 34.52 -47.49 29.64
N ARG A 14 35.36 -46.49 29.36
CA ARG A 14 36.68 -46.57 28.68
C ARG A 14 36.81 -47.14 27.26
N SER A 15 37.10 -46.21 26.34
CA SER A 15 38.00 -46.39 25.20
C SER A 15 39.43 -46.80 25.60
N PRO A 16 40.20 -47.49 24.74
CA PRO A 16 41.65 -47.57 24.85
C PRO A 16 42.33 -46.30 24.29
N SER A 17 43.02 -45.56 25.15
CA SER A 17 44.10 -44.63 24.78
C SER A 17 45.29 -45.43 24.21
N SER A 18 46.26 -44.88 23.46
CA SER A 18 47.49 -44.27 24.02
C SER A 18 48.65 -44.38 22.98
N ARG A 19 49.72 -43.57 22.92
CA ARG A 19 50.19 -42.39 23.70
C ARG A 19 51.43 -41.72 23.04
N LEU A 20 51.63 -40.41 23.31
CA LEU A 20 52.91 -39.67 23.56
C LEU A 20 53.94 -39.49 22.39
N SER A 21 54.77 -38.44 22.32
CA SER A 21 54.80 -37.10 22.99
C SER A 21 55.90 -36.16 22.41
N SER A 22 55.82 -34.84 22.69
CA SER A 22 56.93 -33.87 22.99
C SER A 22 58.20 -33.81 22.11
N SER A 23 58.89 -32.70 21.76
CA SER A 23 58.80 -31.23 21.88
C SER A 23 60.17 -30.67 21.39
N ALA A 24 60.29 -29.37 21.05
CA ALA A 24 61.46 -28.65 20.48
C ALA A 24 62.80 -28.71 21.30
N PRO A 25 63.97 -28.09 20.92
CA PRO A 25 64.25 -27.10 19.83
C PRO A 25 65.66 -27.18 19.11
N GLU A 26 65.99 -26.12 18.34
CA GLU A 26 67.33 -25.52 18.04
C GLU A 26 68.46 -26.14 17.15
N SER A 27 68.77 -25.40 16.06
CA SER A 27 70.11 -24.91 15.62
C SER A 27 71.07 -25.69 14.66
N ASN A 28 71.36 -25.03 13.52
CA ASN A 28 72.64 -24.80 12.81
C ASN A 28 73.52 -25.91 12.14
N ILE A 29 73.46 -25.95 10.78
CA ILE A 29 74.53 -25.57 9.80
C ILE A 29 75.84 -26.43 9.79
N PRO A 30 76.33 -26.96 8.62
CA PRO A 30 76.87 -26.09 7.55
C PRO A 30 76.78 -26.52 6.05
N ALA A 31 76.89 -25.50 5.17
CA ALA A 31 77.52 -25.47 3.81
C ALA A 31 77.06 -26.50 2.73
N ARG A 32 76.88 -26.20 1.42
CA ARG A 32 77.24 -25.12 0.46
C ARG A 32 76.40 -25.37 -0.83
N ASP A 33 76.32 -24.59 -1.92
CA ASP A 33 76.55 -23.19 -2.37
C ASP A 33 75.71 -23.08 -3.70
N GLY A 34 75.36 -21.96 -4.34
CA GLY A 34 75.56 -20.52 -4.07
C GLY A 34 75.15 -19.68 -5.31
N VAL A 35 74.97 -18.36 -5.15
CA VAL A 35 74.87 -17.30 -6.20
C VAL A 35 73.65 -17.35 -7.16
N SER A 36 72.59 -16.51 -7.01
CA SER A 36 72.46 -15.03 -7.19
C SER A 36 72.34 -14.53 -8.65
N GLY A 37 71.29 -13.75 -8.95
CA GLY A 37 71.11 -13.08 -10.24
C GLY A 37 69.90 -12.14 -10.35
N ARG A 38 69.87 -11.03 -9.58
CA ARG A 38 68.92 -9.91 -9.83
C ARG A 38 69.48 -8.98 -10.91
N THR A 39 68.68 -8.61 -11.89
CA THR A 39 68.87 -7.37 -12.67
C THR A 39 67.58 -6.57 -12.72
N ARG A 40 67.64 -5.34 -12.20
CA ARG A 40 66.57 -4.35 -12.25
C ARG A 40 67.11 -3.13 -12.99
N SER A 41 66.72 -2.94 -14.24
CA SER A 41 66.66 -1.67 -15.00
C SER A 41 66.02 -2.02 -16.35
N ARG A 42 65.26 -1.14 -17.01
CA ARG A 42 65.46 0.30 -17.15
C ARG A 42 64.12 1.01 -17.39
N ASP A 43 64.00 2.23 -16.87
CA ASP A 43 62.80 3.05 -17.00
C ASP A 43 62.59 3.65 -18.40
N VAL A 44 61.30 3.86 -18.72
CA VAL A 44 60.72 4.79 -19.69
C VAL A 44 61.19 4.71 -21.15
N ARG A 45 60.24 4.29 -22.02
CA ARG A 45 59.81 5.11 -23.15
C ARG A 45 58.30 4.97 -23.38
N SER A 46 57.65 6.10 -23.59
CA SER A 46 56.26 6.22 -24.02
C SER A 46 56.03 5.48 -25.34
N GLY A 47 55.00 4.64 -25.38
CA GLY A 47 54.46 4.04 -26.59
C GLY A 47 53.00 3.71 -26.32
N GLU A 48 52.11 4.14 -27.20
CA GLU A 48 50.68 3.88 -27.11
C GLU A 48 50.42 2.38 -27.10
N ILE A 49 49.58 1.88 -26.19
CA ILE A 49 49.02 0.54 -26.32
C ILE A 49 47.98 0.64 -27.42
N SER A 50 48.45 0.36 -28.64
CA SER A 50 47.62 0.28 -29.84
C SER A 50 46.49 -0.71 -29.66
N ASP A 51 45.27 -0.30 -30.02
CA ASP A 51 44.10 -1.17 -30.24
C ASP A 51 44.33 -2.11 -31.42
N LEU A 52 45.19 -3.12 -31.22
CA LEU A 52 45.36 -4.23 -32.13
C LEU A 52 44.51 -5.40 -31.67
N LYS A 53 43.27 -5.38 -32.16
CA LYS A 53 42.34 -6.52 -32.16
C LYS A 53 43.09 -7.84 -32.33
N ARG A 54 42.80 -8.81 -31.46
CA ARG A 54 43.00 -10.22 -31.81
C ARG A 54 41.91 -10.65 -32.80
N GLU A 55 42.14 -10.37 -34.08
CA GLU A 55 41.36 -10.98 -35.17
C GLU A 55 41.74 -12.47 -35.31
N ASN A 56 41.22 -13.29 -34.39
CA ASN A 56 40.93 -14.74 -34.49
C ASN A 56 40.64 -15.34 -33.10
N GLY A 57 39.69 -14.74 -32.38
CA GLY A 57 38.97 -15.41 -31.29
C GLY A 57 37.48 -15.39 -31.61
N TYR A 58 36.75 -16.47 -31.32
CA TYR A 58 35.30 -16.44 -31.39
C TYR A 58 34.73 -15.49 -30.31
N ALA A 59 33.56 -14.91 -30.52
CA ALA A 59 32.94 -13.99 -29.56
C ALA A 59 32.56 -14.61 -28.19
N TRP A 60 32.74 -15.93 -28.03
CA TRP A 60 32.58 -16.67 -26.77
C TRP A 60 33.93 -17.04 -26.11
N GLU A 61 35.05 -16.81 -26.79
CA GLU A 61 36.43 -16.92 -26.26
C GLU A 61 36.92 -15.60 -25.65
N ASP A 62 36.12 -14.53 -25.77
CA ASP A 62 36.39 -13.25 -25.12
C ASP A 62 36.29 -13.41 -23.59
N GLU A 63 37.21 -12.78 -22.86
CA GLU A 63 37.29 -12.95 -21.41
C GLU A 63 36.01 -12.43 -20.75
N TYR A 64 35.36 -13.24 -19.89
CA TYR A 64 34.09 -12.88 -19.26
C TYR A 64 34.26 -11.67 -18.33
N GLN A 65 34.17 -10.47 -18.90
CA GLN A 65 34.11 -9.22 -18.16
C GLN A 65 32.81 -9.23 -17.37
N ARG A 66 32.91 -9.19 -16.05
CA ARG A 66 31.70 -9.11 -15.22
C ARG A 66 31.09 -7.75 -15.50
N SER A 67 29.76 -7.68 -15.53
CA SER A 67 29.05 -6.40 -15.71
C SER A 67 29.44 -5.33 -14.68
N TRP A 68 29.97 -5.75 -13.52
CA TRP A 68 30.50 -4.89 -12.46
C TRP A 68 31.95 -4.43 -12.68
N ASP A 69 32.75 -5.10 -13.52
CA ASP A 69 34.12 -4.67 -13.88
C ASP A 69 34.10 -3.51 -14.89
N ILE A 70 32.99 -3.38 -15.65
CA ILE A 70 32.70 -2.27 -16.57
C ILE A 70 32.25 -1.02 -15.80
N VAL A 71 31.59 -1.20 -14.64
CA VAL A 71 31.33 -0.13 -13.67
C VAL A 71 32.62 0.15 -12.90
N LYS A 72 33.62 0.69 -13.61
CA LYS A 72 34.74 1.35 -12.95
C LYS A 72 34.19 2.54 -12.20
N ASP A 73 34.65 2.72 -10.96
CA ASP A 73 34.51 3.99 -10.27
C ASP A 73 35.14 5.08 -11.17
N ASP A 74 34.29 5.91 -11.77
CA ASP A 74 34.72 7.18 -12.32
C ASP A 74 35.47 7.89 -11.20
N LYS A 75 36.69 8.36 -11.48
CA LYS A 75 37.63 8.90 -10.47
C LYS A 75 37.13 10.18 -9.78
N LEU A 76 35.89 10.58 -10.05
CA LEU A 76 35.09 11.60 -9.40
C LEU A 76 33.78 10.97 -8.87
N GLY A 77 33.85 10.27 -7.74
CA GLY A 77 32.71 9.57 -7.11
C GLY A 77 31.50 10.45 -6.71
N SER A 78 31.52 11.75 -6.99
CA SER A 78 30.37 12.65 -6.82
C SER A 78 29.20 12.32 -7.76
N GLY A 79 29.47 11.94 -9.02
CA GLY A 79 28.42 11.82 -10.04
C GLY A 79 27.38 10.73 -9.76
N SER A 80 27.79 9.61 -9.13
CA SER A 80 26.90 8.47 -8.85
C SER A 80 25.84 8.80 -7.78
N PHE A 81 26.26 9.44 -6.68
CA PHE A 81 25.32 9.88 -5.64
C PHE A 81 24.40 10.99 -6.15
N GLU A 82 24.95 11.91 -6.95
CA GLU A 82 24.21 13.06 -7.48
C GLU A 82 23.14 12.65 -8.49
N ALA A 83 23.43 11.72 -9.40
CA ALA A 83 22.45 11.11 -10.29
C ALA A 83 21.34 10.35 -9.52
N MET A 84 21.68 9.70 -8.40
CA MET A 84 20.69 9.06 -7.53
C MET A 84 19.75 10.09 -6.87
N VAL A 85 20.30 11.21 -6.37
CA VAL A 85 19.50 12.32 -5.80
C VAL A 85 18.60 12.96 -6.86
N GLN A 86 19.10 13.21 -8.07
CA GLN A 86 18.28 13.69 -9.18
C GLN A 86 17.13 12.73 -9.50
N THR A 87 17.40 11.42 -9.57
CA THR A 87 16.38 10.39 -9.79
C THR A 87 15.29 10.41 -8.71
N ILE A 88 15.66 10.61 -7.44
CA ILE A 88 14.71 10.74 -6.32
C ILE A 88 13.85 12.01 -6.48
N ILE A 89 14.45 13.15 -6.83
CA ILE A 89 13.73 14.41 -7.05
C ILE A 89 12.77 14.28 -8.25
N GLU A 90 13.22 13.72 -9.37
CA GLU A 90 12.38 13.47 -10.53
C GLU A 90 11.20 12.54 -10.23
N ASN A 91 11.42 11.48 -9.46
CA ASN A 91 10.34 10.56 -9.11
C ASN A 91 9.29 11.23 -8.20
N ARG A 92 9.71 12.13 -7.31
CA ARG A 92 8.78 13.00 -6.54
C ARG A 92 8.04 13.97 -7.47
N LYS A 93 8.72 14.66 -8.38
CA LYS A 93 8.09 15.54 -9.40
C LYS A 93 7.07 14.78 -10.25
N LYS A 94 7.41 13.58 -10.72
CA LYS A 94 6.51 12.68 -11.48
C LYS A 94 5.28 12.32 -10.66
N LYS A 95 5.42 11.99 -9.38
CA LYS A 95 4.28 11.70 -8.48
C LYS A 95 3.36 12.92 -8.28
N ILE A 96 3.91 14.12 -8.08
CA ILE A 96 3.14 15.37 -7.96
C ILE A 96 2.45 15.74 -9.29
N MET A 97 3.09 15.53 -10.44
CA MET A 97 2.44 15.76 -11.75
C MET A 97 1.42 14.67 -12.12
N LYS A 98 1.54 13.45 -11.57
CA LYS A 98 0.60 12.33 -11.74
C LYS A 98 -0.72 12.57 -10.99
N SER A 99 -0.73 13.38 -9.93
CA SER A 99 -1.98 13.87 -9.33
C SER A 99 -2.63 14.92 -10.24
N LEU A 100 -3.60 14.46 -11.02
CA LEU A 100 -4.36 15.28 -11.97
C LEU A 100 -5.02 16.47 -11.26
N SER A 101 -4.48 17.66 -11.50
CA SER A 101 -4.98 18.97 -11.05
C SER A 101 -6.36 19.34 -11.62
N THR A 102 -6.85 18.59 -12.61
CA THR A 102 -8.19 18.78 -13.19
C THR A 102 -9.27 18.27 -12.24
N PRO A 103 -10.20 19.13 -11.77
CA PRO A 103 -11.32 18.71 -10.94
C PRO A 103 -12.33 17.94 -11.79
N PHE A 104 -12.34 16.62 -11.65
CA PHE A 104 -13.38 15.74 -12.22
C PHE A 104 -14.45 15.45 -11.16
N GLN A 105 -15.66 15.10 -11.60
CA GLN A 105 -16.63 14.48 -10.70
C GLN A 105 -16.10 13.10 -10.27
N ARG A 106 -16.04 12.84 -8.96
CA ARG A 106 -15.51 11.59 -8.38
C ARG A 106 -16.56 10.92 -7.49
N GLY A 107 -16.59 9.60 -7.51
CA GLY A 107 -17.39 8.81 -6.57
C GLY A 107 -16.72 8.77 -5.20
N ILE A 108 -17.10 9.67 -4.28
CA ILE A 108 -16.51 9.73 -2.93
C ILE A 108 -16.91 8.52 -2.08
N ILE A 109 -18.17 8.08 -2.22
CA ILE A 109 -18.68 6.87 -1.56
C ILE A 109 -18.33 5.69 -2.45
N ARG A 110 -17.35 4.89 -2.01
CA ARG A 110 -16.83 3.75 -2.76
C ARG A 110 -17.08 2.46 -1.99
N THR A 111 -17.42 1.41 -2.71
CA THR A 111 -17.33 0.04 -2.19
C THR A 111 -16.33 -0.72 -3.05
N LEU A 112 -15.20 -1.07 -2.42
CA LEU A 112 -14.08 -1.75 -3.04
C LEU A 112 -14.06 -3.22 -2.60
N VAL A 113 -14.24 -4.15 -3.52
CA VAL A 113 -14.03 -5.58 -3.24
C VAL A 113 -12.64 -5.97 -3.73
N ILE A 114 -11.79 -6.44 -2.80
CA ILE A 114 -10.43 -6.90 -3.12
C ILE A 114 -10.46 -8.41 -3.29
N VAL A 115 -10.09 -8.89 -4.49
CA VAL A 115 -9.89 -10.30 -4.81
C VAL A 115 -8.40 -10.61 -4.73
N ILE A 116 -8.03 -11.50 -3.82
CA ILE A 116 -6.66 -11.93 -3.55
C ILE A 116 -6.46 -13.31 -4.17
N ASP A 117 -5.44 -13.46 -5.01
CA ASP A 117 -5.00 -14.77 -5.50
C ASP A 117 -4.37 -15.60 -4.35
N GLY A 118 -4.87 -16.83 -4.17
CA GLY A 118 -4.40 -17.83 -3.22
C GLY A 118 -4.01 -19.16 -3.90
N SER A 119 -3.68 -19.13 -5.19
CA SER A 119 -3.26 -20.28 -5.99
C SER A 119 -1.78 -20.66 -5.79
N LEU A 120 -1.35 -21.79 -6.35
CA LEU A 120 0.02 -22.32 -6.22
C LEU A 120 1.15 -21.31 -6.57
N PRO A 121 1.08 -20.52 -7.66
CA PRO A 121 2.08 -19.48 -7.97
C PRO A 121 2.28 -18.42 -6.86
N MET A 122 1.34 -18.27 -5.93
CA MET A 122 1.46 -17.36 -4.80
C MET A 122 2.36 -17.88 -3.66
N ALA A 123 2.76 -19.15 -3.73
CA ALA A 123 3.76 -19.77 -2.86
C ALA A 123 5.21 -19.42 -3.25
N GLU A 124 5.43 -18.92 -4.47
CA GLU A 124 6.76 -18.62 -5.00
C GLU A 124 7.47 -17.48 -4.24
N LYS A 125 8.81 -17.55 -4.20
CA LYS A 125 9.70 -16.66 -3.43
C LYS A 125 10.32 -15.53 -4.26
N ASP A 126 9.67 -15.22 -5.38
CA ASP A 126 9.96 -14.11 -6.28
C ASP A 126 9.93 -12.77 -5.53
N LEU A 127 8.83 -12.53 -4.79
CA LEU A 127 8.71 -11.48 -3.78
C LEU A 127 8.98 -12.08 -2.39
N ARG A 128 9.64 -11.34 -1.50
CA ARG A 128 10.07 -11.89 -0.20
C ARG A 128 9.03 -11.70 0.91
N PRO A 129 8.76 -12.71 1.78
CA PRO A 129 9.29 -14.07 1.74
C PRO A 129 8.57 -15.00 0.74
N THR A 130 7.31 -14.70 0.40
CA THR A 130 6.53 -15.29 -0.70
C THR A 130 5.59 -14.22 -1.28
N ARG A 131 5.13 -14.39 -2.52
CA ARG A 131 4.16 -13.48 -3.17
C ARG A 131 2.91 -13.24 -2.31
N LEU A 132 2.28 -14.28 -1.76
CA LEU A 132 1.12 -14.13 -0.86
C LEU A 132 1.47 -13.36 0.42
N SER A 133 2.61 -13.69 1.05
CA SER A 133 2.98 -13.06 2.32
C SER A 133 3.31 -11.57 2.17
N LEU A 134 3.89 -11.14 1.04
CA LEU A 134 4.09 -9.72 0.78
C LEU A 134 2.76 -9.02 0.47
N THR A 135 1.93 -9.64 -0.39
CA THR A 135 0.59 -9.14 -0.73
C THR A 135 -0.26 -8.88 0.51
N LEU A 136 -0.31 -9.82 1.47
CA LEU A 136 -1.06 -9.65 2.71
C LEU A 136 -0.50 -8.53 3.62
N ASN A 137 0.81 -8.21 3.55
CA ASN A 137 1.38 -7.08 4.29
C ASN A 137 0.98 -5.75 3.65
N TYR A 138 1.19 -5.62 2.34
CA TYR A 138 0.83 -4.41 1.61
C TYR A 138 -0.68 -4.15 1.63
N LEU A 139 -1.52 -5.20 1.67
CA LEU A 139 -2.96 -5.04 1.89
C LEU A 139 -3.32 -4.55 3.29
N GLN A 140 -2.56 -4.88 4.34
CA GLN A 140 -2.78 -4.28 5.68
C GLN A 140 -2.45 -2.78 5.67
N GLU A 141 -1.32 -2.40 5.06
CA GLU A 141 -0.95 -0.99 4.88
C GLU A 141 -1.97 -0.23 4.01
N PHE A 142 -2.40 -0.84 2.90
CA PHE A 142 -3.42 -0.28 2.01
C PHE A 142 -4.78 -0.11 2.70
N VAL A 143 -5.23 -1.06 3.53
CA VAL A 143 -6.48 -0.91 4.27
C VAL A 143 -6.43 0.31 5.20
N VAL A 144 -5.31 0.53 5.90
CA VAL A 144 -5.13 1.72 6.75
C VAL A 144 -5.16 2.99 5.90
N GLU A 145 -4.35 3.08 4.85
CA GLU A 145 -4.27 4.27 3.98
C GLU A 145 -5.60 4.55 3.24
N PHE A 146 -6.28 3.50 2.75
CA PHE A 146 -7.56 3.61 2.07
C PHE A 146 -8.64 4.20 2.97
N PHE A 147 -8.78 3.68 4.20
CA PHE A 147 -9.73 4.23 5.17
C PHE A 147 -9.28 5.55 5.77
N ASP A 148 -7.98 5.88 5.74
CA ASP A 148 -7.56 7.22 6.09
C ASP A 148 -8.08 8.19 5.03
N GLN A 149 -7.73 8.05 3.75
CA GLN A 149 -8.16 8.99 2.70
C GLN A 149 -9.67 8.93 2.36
N ASN A 150 -10.28 7.74 2.48
CA ASN A 150 -11.67 7.45 2.11
C ASN A 150 -12.48 6.90 3.31
N PRO A 151 -12.67 7.66 4.40
CA PRO A 151 -13.30 7.16 5.63
C PRO A 151 -14.73 6.68 5.40
N ILE A 152 -15.49 7.27 4.48
CA ILE A 152 -16.90 6.92 4.22
C ILE A 152 -17.09 5.73 3.28
N SER A 153 -16.00 5.15 2.78
CA SER A 153 -16.02 4.00 1.86
C SER A 153 -16.11 2.67 2.61
N GLN A 154 -16.22 1.58 1.86
CA GLN A 154 -16.30 0.22 2.39
C GLN A 154 -15.33 -0.70 1.64
N ILE A 155 -14.74 -1.66 2.35
CA ILE A 155 -13.92 -2.73 1.77
C ILE A 155 -14.62 -4.07 2.00
N GLY A 156 -14.51 -5.01 1.06
CA GLY A 156 -14.72 -6.46 1.27
C GLY A 156 -13.52 -7.26 0.75
N LEU A 157 -13.25 -8.44 1.33
CA LEU A 157 -12.09 -9.28 0.97
C LEU A 157 -12.52 -10.68 0.53
N ILE A 158 -12.10 -11.08 -0.68
CA ILE A 158 -12.31 -12.41 -1.26
C ILE A 158 -10.93 -13.04 -1.53
N LEU A 159 -10.77 -14.33 -1.21
CA LEU A 159 -9.60 -15.14 -1.54
C LEU A 159 -10.00 -16.18 -2.59
N THR A 160 -9.29 -16.27 -3.71
CA THR A 160 -9.53 -17.30 -4.73
C THR A 160 -8.50 -18.42 -4.63
N ARG A 161 -8.96 -19.68 -4.48
CA ARG A 161 -8.11 -20.82 -4.13
C ARG A 161 -8.81 -22.14 -4.49
N ASN A 162 -8.06 -23.15 -4.92
CA ASN A 162 -8.62 -24.47 -5.30
C ASN A 162 -9.79 -24.37 -6.31
N GLY A 163 -9.78 -23.39 -7.22
CA GLY A 163 -10.87 -23.13 -8.18
C GLY A 163 -12.13 -22.49 -7.59
N ILE A 164 -12.11 -22.08 -6.31
CA ILE A 164 -13.28 -21.56 -5.58
C ILE A 164 -12.97 -20.17 -5.00
N ALA A 165 -13.98 -19.30 -4.98
CA ALA A 165 -13.92 -18.02 -4.27
C ALA A 165 -14.39 -18.20 -2.82
N HIS A 166 -13.58 -17.72 -1.87
CA HIS A 166 -13.89 -17.70 -0.44
C HIS A 166 -14.06 -16.27 0.05
N LEU A 167 -15.21 -15.95 0.62
CA LEU A 167 -15.41 -14.69 1.34
C LEU A 167 -14.64 -14.74 2.66
N ILE A 168 -13.67 -13.83 2.82
CA ILE A 168 -12.83 -13.74 4.03
C ILE A 168 -13.33 -12.63 4.96
N SER A 169 -13.77 -11.51 4.38
CA SER A 169 -14.23 -10.34 5.11
C SER A 169 -15.41 -9.72 4.38
N GLU A 170 -16.52 -9.58 5.09
CA GLU A 170 -17.74 -8.97 4.56
C GLU A 170 -17.53 -7.48 4.28
N VAL A 171 -18.36 -6.90 3.41
CA VAL A 171 -18.28 -5.49 3.06
C VAL A 171 -18.58 -4.63 4.29
N SER A 172 -17.58 -3.92 4.78
CA SER A 172 -17.71 -3.07 5.96
C SER A 172 -16.76 -1.88 5.96
N GLY A 173 -17.12 -0.84 6.71
CA GLY A 173 -16.31 0.37 6.90
C GLY A 173 -15.33 0.32 8.09
N SER A 174 -15.05 -0.87 8.65
CA SER A 174 -14.21 -1.02 9.86
C SER A 174 -12.79 -1.48 9.48
N PRO A 175 -11.74 -0.64 9.60
CA PRO A 175 -10.39 -1.02 9.21
C PRO A 175 -9.85 -2.22 10.02
N GLN A 176 -10.12 -2.24 11.33
CA GLN A 176 -9.62 -3.29 12.23
C GLN A 176 -10.20 -4.67 11.88
N TYR A 177 -11.47 -4.75 11.50
CA TYR A 177 -12.10 -6.00 11.06
C TYR A 177 -11.36 -6.61 9.86
N HIS A 178 -11.02 -5.79 8.86
CA HIS A 178 -10.25 -6.22 7.68
C HIS A 178 -8.82 -6.62 8.05
N ILE A 179 -8.13 -5.82 8.89
CA ILE A 179 -6.75 -6.07 9.32
C ILE A 179 -6.66 -7.36 10.14
N ASP A 180 -7.60 -7.64 11.04
CA ASP A 180 -7.63 -8.86 11.84
C ASP A 180 -7.87 -10.09 10.96
N LYS A 181 -8.71 -9.99 9.93
CA LYS A 181 -8.90 -11.05 8.93
C LYS A 181 -7.63 -11.30 8.09
N LEU A 182 -6.94 -10.24 7.65
CA LEU A 182 -5.64 -10.37 6.97
C LEU A 182 -4.56 -10.99 7.89
N ARG A 183 -4.57 -10.64 9.18
CA ARG A 183 -3.67 -11.24 10.19
C ARG A 183 -3.97 -12.72 10.41
N GLN A 184 -5.25 -13.10 10.42
CA GLN A 184 -5.70 -14.51 10.48
C GLN A 184 -5.25 -15.30 9.24
N LEU A 185 -5.33 -14.72 8.03
CA LEU A 185 -4.80 -15.36 6.81
C LEU A 185 -3.27 -15.57 6.87
N LYS A 186 -2.53 -14.65 7.50
CA LYS A 186 -1.06 -14.72 7.65
C LYS A 186 -0.61 -15.68 8.77
N ALA A 187 -1.50 -16.04 9.70
CA ALA A 187 -1.16 -16.82 10.90
C ALA A 187 -0.82 -18.29 10.58
N ARG A 188 0.48 -18.61 10.52
CA ARG A 188 1.01 -19.93 10.14
C ARG A 188 0.57 -21.12 11.02
N GLN A 189 0.08 -20.87 12.23
CA GLN A 189 -0.29 -21.94 13.17
C GLN A 189 -1.52 -22.75 12.72
N HIS A 190 -2.33 -22.23 11.79
CA HIS A 190 -3.43 -22.97 11.19
C HIS A 190 -3.33 -22.93 9.66
N ASN A 191 -2.82 -24.01 9.07
CA ASN A 191 -2.54 -24.17 7.63
C ASN A 191 -3.78 -24.15 6.69
N LYS A 192 -4.91 -23.59 7.16
CA LYS A 192 -6.20 -23.56 6.47
C LYS A 192 -6.13 -22.84 5.12
N TYR A 193 -5.32 -21.79 4.99
CA TYR A 193 -5.25 -20.90 3.82
C TYR A 193 -3.87 -20.83 3.14
N GLU A 194 -3.05 -21.89 3.22
CA GLU A 194 -1.85 -21.99 2.38
C GLU A 194 -2.19 -21.88 0.88
N PRO A 195 -1.39 -21.17 0.06
CA PRO A 195 -1.64 -21.04 -1.38
C PRO A 195 -1.65 -22.41 -2.09
N LYS A 196 -2.80 -22.81 -2.64
CA LYS A 196 -3.04 -24.16 -3.22
C LYS A 196 -4.09 -24.14 -4.34
N GLY A 197 -3.95 -25.10 -5.25
CA GLY A 197 -4.75 -25.22 -6.47
C GLY A 197 -4.65 -23.97 -7.36
N ASP A 198 -5.65 -23.80 -8.22
CA ASP A 198 -5.74 -22.70 -9.18
C ASP A 198 -6.66 -21.58 -8.67
N PRO A 199 -6.60 -20.36 -9.23
CA PRO A 199 -7.60 -19.33 -8.97
C PRO A 199 -8.81 -19.52 -9.89
N SER A 200 -9.99 -19.10 -9.44
CA SER A 200 -11.15 -18.84 -10.29
C SER A 200 -11.53 -17.36 -10.23
N LEU A 201 -11.41 -16.68 -11.37
CA LEU A 201 -11.84 -15.30 -11.54
C LEU A 201 -13.36 -15.20 -11.64
N GLN A 202 -14.03 -16.09 -12.38
CA GLN A 202 -15.48 -16.06 -12.55
C GLN A 202 -16.21 -16.14 -11.20
N ASN A 203 -15.89 -17.14 -10.38
CA ASN A 203 -16.51 -17.30 -9.06
C ASN A 203 -16.26 -16.08 -8.15
N SER A 204 -15.07 -15.48 -8.25
CA SER A 204 -14.71 -14.30 -7.46
C SER A 204 -15.45 -13.04 -7.91
N LEU A 205 -15.60 -12.85 -9.22
CA LEU A 205 -16.31 -11.73 -9.83
C LEU A 205 -17.83 -11.82 -9.59
N GLU A 206 -18.41 -13.02 -9.63
CA GLU A 206 -19.84 -13.23 -9.33
C GLU A 206 -20.15 -13.02 -7.84
N MET A 207 -19.26 -13.46 -6.95
CA MET A 207 -19.34 -13.15 -5.52
C MET A 207 -19.19 -11.65 -5.25
N ALA A 208 -18.17 -11.00 -5.83
CA ALA A 208 -17.95 -9.56 -5.70
C ALA A 208 -19.15 -8.74 -6.22
N ARG A 209 -19.68 -9.09 -7.39
CA ARG A 209 -20.90 -8.50 -7.97
C ARG A 209 -22.10 -8.63 -7.04
N SER A 210 -22.27 -9.78 -6.39
CA SER A 210 -23.37 -10.02 -5.44
C SER A 210 -23.25 -9.13 -4.20
N LEU A 211 -22.04 -9.01 -3.63
CA LEU A 211 -21.75 -8.09 -2.52
C LEU A 211 -21.99 -6.62 -2.89
N LEU A 212 -21.56 -6.20 -4.08
CA LEU A 212 -21.73 -4.83 -4.59
C LEU A 212 -23.19 -4.45 -4.85
N LYS A 213 -24.09 -5.43 -5.02
CA LYS A 213 -25.53 -5.20 -5.21
C LYS A 213 -26.33 -5.28 -3.91
N PHE A 214 -25.99 -6.20 -3.01
CA PHE A 214 -26.82 -6.47 -1.82
C PHE A 214 -26.66 -5.41 -0.71
N ASN A 215 -25.45 -4.89 -0.49
CA ASN A 215 -25.14 -4.05 0.67
C ASN A 215 -25.85 -2.68 0.74
N PHE A 216 -26.53 -2.27 -0.34
CA PHE A 216 -27.25 -1.01 -0.40
C PHE A 216 -28.77 -1.13 -0.16
N GLY A 217 -29.31 -2.35 -0.05
CA GLY A 217 -30.72 -2.59 0.27
C GLY A 217 -31.70 -2.26 -0.87
N THR A 218 -32.93 -2.73 -0.74
CA THR A 218 -33.92 -2.81 -1.84
C THR A 218 -34.40 -1.46 -2.41
N THR A 219 -34.02 -0.34 -1.79
CA THR A 219 -34.36 1.03 -2.20
C THR A 219 -33.23 1.75 -2.95
N SER A 220 -32.11 1.10 -3.22
CA SER A 220 -30.85 1.73 -3.67
C SER A 220 -30.50 1.59 -5.15
N ASN A 221 -31.41 1.07 -5.98
CA ASN A 221 -31.21 1.00 -7.44
C ASN A 221 -30.93 2.37 -8.10
N ASN A 222 -31.02 3.48 -7.35
CA ASN A 222 -30.76 4.85 -7.80
C ASN A 222 -29.61 5.57 -7.06
N THR A 223 -28.76 4.86 -6.29
CA THR A 223 -27.56 5.48 -5.66
C THR A 223 -26.30 5.26 -6.51
N LYS A 224 -25.79 6.34 -7.11
CA LYS A 224 -24.54 6.40 -7.91
C LYS A 224 -23.28 6.30 -7.02
N ASN A 225 -23.18 5.23 -6.23
CA ASN A 225 -21.97 4.88 -5.46
C ASN A 225 -20.95 4.19 -6.36
N SER A 226 -19.66 4.47 -6.17
CA SER A 226 -18.60 3.83 -6.96
C SER A 226 -18.46 2.35 -6.58
N LYS A 227 -18.71 1.45 -7.53
CA LYS A 227 -18.56 0.00 -7.35
C LYS A 227 -17.25 -0.43 -7.99
N GLU A 228 -16.32 -0.88 -7.16
CA GLU A 228 -14.95 -1.14 -7.58
C GLU A 228 -14.52 -2.56 -7.20
N ILE A 229 -13.83 -3.25 -8.11
CA ILE A 229 -13.16 -4.52 -7.82
C ILE A 229 -11.67 -4.36 -8.09
N LEU A 230 -10.83 -4.67 -7.11
CA LEU A 230 -9.39 -4.76 -7.26
C LEU A 230 -8.96 -6.23 -7.22
N VAL A 231 -8.41 -6.74 -8.33
CA VAL A 231 -7.89 -8.11 -8.40
C VAL A 231 -6.37 -8.08 -8.32
N VAL A 232 -5.80 -8.69 -7.28
CA VAL A 232 -4.35 -8.98 -7.21
C VAL A 232 -4.14 -10.40 -7.70
N PHE A 233 -3.64 -10.54 -8.93
CA PHE A 233 -3.57 -11.80 -9.67
C PHE A 233 -2.11 -12.24 -9.86
N GLY A 234 -1.73 -13.39 -9.29
CA GLY A 234 -0.37 -13.92 -9.35
C GLY A 234 -0.18 -15.02 -10.38
N SER A 235 -1.23 -15.81 -10.63
CA SER A 235 -1.26 -16.82 -11.68
C SER A 235 -1.23 -16.22 -13.09
N LEU A 236 -0.91 -17.07 -14.07
CA LEU A 236 -1.05 -16.78 -15.51
C LEU A 236 -2.29 -17.44 -16.12
N SER A 237 -2.97 -18.30 -15.37
CA SER A 237 -4.18 -19.03 -15.75
C SER A 237 -5.27 -18.92 -14.68
N THR A 238 -6.52 -19.06 -15.12
CA THR A 238 -7.72 -19.12 -14.26
C THR A 238 -8.52 -20.38 -14.62
N SER A 239 -9.02 -21.06 -13.60
CA SER A 239 -9.79 -22.32 -13.71
C SER A 239 -11.26 -22.01 -13.40
N ASP A 240 -12.01 -21.60 -14.42
CA ASP A 240 -13.39 -21.11 -14.29
C ASP A 240 -14.42 -22.13 -14.82
N PRO A 241 -15.61 -22.25 -14.18
CA PRO A 241 -16.60 -23.27 -14.52
C PRO A 241 -17.39 -22.98 -15.81
N GLY A 242 -17.38 -21.73 -16.30
CA GLY A 242 -18.17 -21.29 -17.43
C GLY A 242 -17.50 -20.21 -18.27
N ASN A 243 -18.30 -19.53 -19.10
CA ASN A 243 -17.79 -18.48 -19.97
C ASN A 243 -17.72 -17.13 -19.24
N ILE A 244 -16.52 -16.76 -18.80
CA ILE A 244 -16.22 -15.51 -18.11
C ILE A 244 -16.63 -14.24 -18.87
N HIS A 245 -16.70 -14.25 -20.21
CA HIS A 245 -17.14 -13.07 -20.97
C HIS A 245 -18.59 -12.67 -20.65
N LYS A 246 -19.47 -13.63 -20.32
CA LYS A 246 -20.83 -13.34 -19.83
C LYS A 246 -20.82 -12.65 -18.46
N THR A 247 -19.88 -13.03 -17.59
CA THR A 247 -19.67 -12.41 -16.29
C THR A 247 -19.14 -10.99 -16.46
N ILE A 248 -18.21 -10.76 -17.40
CA ILE A 248 -17.72 -9.41 -17.77
C ILE A 248 -18.89 -8.53 -18.26
N GLU A 249 -19.73 -9.03 -19.18
CA GLU A 249 -20.94 -8.31 -19.64
C GLU A 249 -21.91 -8.01 -18.48
N GLY A 250 -22.03 -8.93 -17.51
CA GLY A 250 -22.80 -8.73 -16.28
C GLY A 250 -22.25 -7.64 -15.36
N LEU A 251 -20.92 -7.46 -15.30
CA LEU A 251 -20.27 -6.38 -14.54
C LEU A 251 -20.46 -5.02 -15.23
N VAL A 252 -20.27 -4.95 -16.55
CA VAL A 252 -20.50 -3.75 -17.35
C VAL A 252 -21.95 -3.27 -17.22
N LYS A 253 -22.92 -4.20 -17.29
CA LYS A 253 -24.34 -3.88 -17.13
C LYS A 253 -24.70 -3.30 -15.76
N ASP A 254 -23.95 -3.66 -14.71
CA ASP A 254 -24.18 -3.18 -13.35
C ASP A 254 -23.30 -1.97 -12.96
N ASP A 255 -22.56 -1.38 -13.91
CA ASP A 255 -21.60 -0.28 -13.73
C ASP A 255 -20.59 -0.59 -12.60
N ILE A 256 -19.86 -1.70 -12.76
CA ILE A 256 -18.80 -2.13 -11.84
C ILE A 256 -17.44 -1.99 -12.53
N LYS A 257 -16.62 -1.07 -12.01
CA LYS A 257 -15.26 -0.82 -12.52
C LYS A 257 -14.29 -1.85 -11.94
N VAL A 258 -13.43 -2.41 -12.78
CA VAL A 258 -12.45 -3.42 -12.36
C VAL A 258 -11.03 -2.94 -12.65
N ARG A 259 -10.14 -3.11 -11.65
CA ARG A 259 -8.70 -2.88 -11.74
C ARG A 259 -7.96 -4.19 -11.47
N VAL A 260 -6.91 -4.48 -12.24
CA VAL A 260 -6.08 -5.68 -12.06
C VAL A 260 -4.63 -5.28 -11.79
N ILE A 261 -4.01 -5.95 -10.82
CA ILE A 261 -2.56 -5.93 -10.58
C ILE A 261 -2.04 -7.33 -10.82
N GLY A 262 -1.29 -7.52 -11.91
CA GLY A 262 -0.65 -8.80 -12.27
C GLY A 262 0.74 -8.91 -11.65
N LEU A 263 1.05 -9.99 -10.94
CA LEU A 263 2.34 -10.15 -10.26
C LEU A 263 3.49 -10.68 -11.15
N SER A 264 3.19 -11.21 -12.34
CA SER A 264 4.21 -11.87 -13.18
C SER A 264 4.15 -11.39 -14.64
N ALA A 265 3.01 -11.55 -15.30
CA ALA A 265 2.82 -11.12 -16.69
C ALA A 265 1.38 -10.69 -16.96
N GLN A 266 1.14 -10.21 -18.17
CA GLN A 266 -0.17 -9.76 -18.63
C GLN A 266 -1.01 -10.93 -19.16
N VAL A 267 -2.25 -11.04 -18.69
CA VAL A 267 -3.21 -12.06 -19.10
C VAL A 267 -4.29 -11.42 -19.97
N ALA A 268 -4.50 -11.94 -21.18
CA ALA A 268 -5.40 -11.34 -22.17
C ALA A 268 -6.85 -11.18 -21.67
N ILE A 269 -7.36 -12.16 -20.92
CA ILE A 269 -8.71 -12.10 -20.30
C ILE A 269 -8.80 -10.96 -19.28
N CYS A 270 -7.75 -10.75 -18.46
CA CYS A 270 -7.68 -9.64 -17.52
C CYS A 270 -7.65 -8.28 -18.24
N GLN A 271 -6.96 -8.18 -19.38
CA GLN A 271 -6.99 -6.96 -20.20
C GLN A 271 -8.39 -6.70 -20.79
N GLU A 272 -9.07 -7.73 -21.31
CA GLU A 272 -10.43 -7.56 -21.84
C GLU A 272 -11.42 -7.15 -20.74
N LEU A 273 -11.34 -7.79 -19.56
CA LEU A 273 -12.13 -7.46 -18.37
C LEU A 273 -11.96 -5.98 -17.98
N VAL A 274 -10.72 -5.50 -17.88
CA VAL A 274 -10.41 -4.13 -17.49
C VAL A 274 -10.88 -3.13 -18.57
N ASN A 275 -10.59 -3.36 -19.85
CA ASN A 275 -11.01 -2.43 -20.91
C ASN A 275 -12.54 -2.32 -20.98
N LYS A 276 -13.25 -3.46 -20.94
CA LYS A 276 -14.73 -3.47 -20.98
C LYS A 276 -15.36 -2.76 -19.79
N THR A 277 -14.85 -2.97 -18.58
CA THR A 277 -15.43 -2.40 -17.34
C THR A 277 -15.06 -0.94 -17.08
N ASN A 278 -14.08 -0.38 -17.80
CA ASN A 278 -13.72 1.04 -17.74
C ASN A 278 -14.07 1.82 -19.02
N HIS A 279 -14.84 1.21 -19.94
CA HIS A 279 -15.23 1.78 -21.24
C HIS A 279 -14.05 2.18 -22.14
N GLU A 280 -12.92 1.49 -22.02
CA GLU A 280 -11.72 1.76 -22.81
C GLU A 280 -11.71 0.96 -24.13
N PRO A 281 -11.14 1.51 -25.22
CA PRO A 281 -11.12 0.83 -26.51
C PRO A 281 -10.38 -0.52 -26.47
N ARG A 282 -10.92 -1.51 -27.19
CA ARG A 282 -10.39 -2.88 -27.25
C ARG A 282 -8.92 -2.87 -27.73
N ASN A 283 -8.09 -3.69 -27.10
CA ASN A 283 -6.64 -3.82 -27.33
C ASN A 283 -5.76 -2.62 -26.88
N THR A 284 -6.32 -1.62 -26.19
CA THR A 284 -5.51 -0.57 -25.54
C THR A 284 -4.90 -1.08 -24.24
N MET A 285 -3.66 -0.68 -23.95
CA MET A 285 -3.03 -0.89 -22.64
C MET A 285 -3.66 0.02 -21.60
N SER A 286 -4.60 -0.54 -20.83
CA SER A 286 -5.32 0.19 -19.80
C SER A 286 -4.42 0.64 -18.65
N LYS A 287 -4.59 1.89 -18.20
CA LYS A 287 -4.03 2.39 -16.93
C LYS A 287 -4.55 1.60 -15.71
N HIS A 288 -5.67 0.89 -15.87
CA HIS A 288 -6.32 0.09 -14.85
C HIS A 288 -5.84 -1.38 -14.84
N TYR A 289 -4.89 -1.78 -15.69
CA TYR A 289 -4.13 -3.03 -15.54
C TYR A 289 -2.63 -2.73 -15.38
N GLY A 290 -2.12 -2.83 -14.15
CA GLY A 290 -0.69 -2.76 -13.86
C GLY A 290 -0.06 -4.15 -13.78
N VAL A 291 1.14 -4.32 -14.34
CA VAL A 291 2.00 -5.49 -14.09
C VAL A 291 3.15 -5.02 -13.21
N ILE A 292 3.43 -5.74 -12.12
CA ILE A 292 4.51 -5.35 -11.21
C ILE A 292 5.88 -5.56 -11.87
N MET A 293 6.87 -4.77 -11.44
CA MET A 293 8.27 -4.93 -11.88
C MET A 293 9.22 -5.24 -10.70
N ASN A 294 8.86 -4.77 -9.50
CA ASN A 294 9.56 -5.00 -8.25
C ASN A 294 8.61 -4.71 -7.07
N GLU A 295 9.07 -4.97 -5.84
CA GLU A 295 8.28 -4.76 -4.61
C GLU A 295 7.79 -3.30 -4.46
N PHE A 296 8.61 -2.31 -4.86
CA PHE A 296 8.25 -0.89 -4.80
C PHE A 296 7.11 -0.53 -5.79
N HIS A 297 7.21 -0.98 -7.04
CA HIS A 297 6.19 -0.75 -8.06
C HIS A 297 4.87 -1.44 -7.71
N PHE A 298 4.92 -2.62 -7.07
CA PHE A 298 3.71 -3.26 -6.54
C PHE A 298 3.02 -2.38 -5.49
N LYS A 299 3.80 -1.81 -4.54
CA LYS A 299 3.26 -0.87 -3.55
C LYS A 299 2.73 0.42 -4.20
N GLU A 300 3.39 0.96 -5.22
CA GLU A 300 2.87 2.12 -5.97
C GLU A 300 1.52 1.83 -6.64
N LEU A 301 1.41 0.73 -7.39
CA LEU A 301 0.17 0.33 -8.07
C LEU A 301 -0.99 0.11 -7.08
N LEU A 302 -0.68 -0.45 -5.90
CA LEU A 302 -1.67 -0.63 -4.84
C LEU A 302 -2.10 0.71 -4.23
N MET A 303 -1.15 1.61 -3.94
CA MET A 303 -1.46 2.93 -3.38
C MET A 303 -2.14 3.88 -4.38
N ASP A 304 -1.89 3.74 -5.68
CA ASP A 304 -2.68 4.42 -6.72
C ASP A 304 -4.19 4.10 -6.59
N CYS A 305 -4.56 2.91 -6.09
CA CYS A 305 -5.96 2.51 -5.86
C CYS A 305 -6.63 3.25 -4.69
N VAL A 306 -5.86 3.90 -3.81
CA VAL A 306 -6.41 4.72 -2.73
C VAL A 306 -7.13 5.94 -3.29
N THR A 307 -6.68 6.50 -4.42
CA THR A 307 -7.33 7.65 -5.03
C THR A 307 -8.68 7.27 -5.69
N PRO A 308 -9.77 8.02 -5.45
CA PRO A 308 -11.07 7.77 -6.07
C PRO A 308 -11.00 7.95 -7.59
N LEU A 309 -11.53 6.97 -8.33
CA LEU A 309 -11.63 7.03 -9.77
C LEU A 309 -12.53 8.21 -10.21
N PRO A 310 -12.23 8.86 -11.36
CA PRO A 310 -13.17 9.76 -11.98
C PRO A 310 -14.44 8.99 -12.39
N LEU A 311 -15.58 9.64 -12.28
CA LEU A 311 -16.80 9.16 -12.91
C LEU A 311 -16.66 9.32 -14.43
N THR A 312 -17.19 8.37 -15.17
CA THR A 312 -17.22 8.44 -16.62
C THR A 312 -18.38 9.37 -16.99
N GLU A 313 -18.10 10.47 -17.69
CA GLU A 313 -19.18 11.29 -18.26
C GLU A 313 -19.85 10.48 -19.37
N ASN A 314 -21.07 10.00 -19.11
CA ASN A 314 -21.91 9.39 -20.14
C ASN A 314 -22.45 10.51 -21.02
N VAL A 315 -21.67 10.87 -22.05
CA VAL A 315 -21.97 11.94 -23.04
C VAL A 315 -23.28 11.69 -23.81
N GLU A 316 -23.84 10.47 -23.75
CA GLU A 316 -24.99 10.01 -24.55
C GLU A 316 -26.25 9.69 -23.71
N GLN A 317 -26.56 10.46 -22.66
CA GLN A 317 -27.90 10.47 -22.06
C GLN A 317 -28.63 11.78 -22.40
N ASN A 318 -29.78 11.60 -23.06
CA ASN A 318 -30.59 12.61 -23.73
C ASN A 318 -30.82 13.89 -22.91
N ALA A 319 -30.80 15.04 -23.60
CA ALA A 319 -30.96 16.38 -23.03
C ALA A 319 -32.34 16.66 -22.39
N ASP A 320 -33.29 15.72 -22.44
CA ASP A 320 -34.66 15.89 -21.96
C ASP A 320 -34.92 15.32 -20.54
N ASP A 321 -34.07 14.42 -20.04
CA ASP A 321 -34.19 13.86 -18.67
C ASP A 321 -32.94 14.17 -17.84
N VAL A 322 -32.88 15.39 -17.29
CA VAL A 322 -31.82 15.79 -16.34
C VAL A 322 -32.09 15.13 -14.97
N GLU A 323 -31.80 13.84 -14.85
CA GLU A 323 -31.69 13.17 -13.55
C GLU A 323 -30.58 13.83 -12.72
N GLY A 324 -30.99 14.70 -11.80
CA GLY A 324 -30.09 15.37 -10.87
C GLY A 324 -29.23 14.40 -10.06
N VAL A 325 -28.10 14.89 -9.56
CA VAL A 325 -27.19 14.08 -8.73
C VAL A 325 -27.93 13.54 -7.50
N PRO A 326 -28.00 12.21 -7.28
CA PRO A 326 -28.80 11.65 -6.20
C PRO A 326 -28.25 12.07 -4.84
N VAL A 327 -29.08 12.75 -4.04
CA VAL A 327 -28.70 13.24 -2.71
C VAL A 327 -28.95 12.15 -1.67
N ILE A 328 -27.89 11.70 -1.00
CA ILE A 328 -27.97 10.69 0.07
C ILE A 328 -28.22 11.38 1.42
N LYS A 329 -29.26 10.96 2.14
CA LYS A 329 -29.53 11.42 3.50
C LYS A 329 -28.51 10.82 4.47
N MET A 330 -27.75 11.66 5.14
CA MET A 330 -26.77 11.28 6.16
C MET A 330 -27.15 11.86 7.53
N GLY A 331 -26.67 11.24 8.60
CA GLY A 331 -26.87 11.69 9.99
C GLY A 331 -25.55 12.06 10.65
N PHE A 332 -25.48 13.25 11.24
CA PHE A 332 -24.40 13.63 12.15
C PHE A 332 -24.80 13.25 13.58
N PRO A 333 -24.17 12.24 14.20
CA PRO A 333 -24.54 11.78 15.53
C PRO A 333 -23.87 12.63 16.60
N SER A 334 -24.55 12.78 17.73
CA SER A 334 -23.98 13.46 18.91
C SER A 334 -23.07 12.49 19.67
N LYS A 335 -21.87 12.94 20.04
CA LYS A 335 -20.97 12.21 20.93
C LYS A 335 -21.57 12.21 22.35
N ILE A 336 -21.90 11.02 22.85
CA ILE A 336 -22.25 10.79 24.26
C ILE A 336 -20.98 10.32 24.96
N GLN A 337 -20.53 11.12 25.93
CA GLN A 337 -19.62 10.65 26.96
C GLN A 337 -20.48 10.12 28.12
N PRO A 338 -20.25 8.89 28.63
CA PRO A 338 -20.97 8.40 29.80
C PRO A 338 -20.66 9.32 30.98
N THR A 339 -21.65 10.14 31.34
CA THR A 339 -21.58 11.08 32.47
C THR A 339 -22.49 10.52 33.55
N LEU A 340 -21.89 9.90 34.57
CA LEU A 340 -22.59 9.21 35.64
C LEU A 340 -21.98 9.62 36.99
N THR A 341 -22.37 10.81 37.43
CA THR A 341 -22.40 11.15 38.86
C THR A 341 -23.87 11.27 39.26
N SER A 342 -24.30 10.35 40.14
CA SER A 342 -25.61 10.40 40.78
C SER A 342 -25.36 10.36 42.29
N SER A 343 -25.48 11.51 42.95
CA SER A 343 -25.28 11.62 44.39
C SER A 343 -26.53 11.14 45.14
N ILE A 344 -26.34 10.13 45.99
CA ILE A 344 -27.33 9.74 47.00
C ILE A 344 -26.67 9.99 48.36
N GLY A 345 -27.06 11.10 49.00
CA GLY A 345 -26.37 11.61 50.18
C GLY A 345 -25.03 12.26 49.84
N SER A 346 -24.07 12.18 50.77
CA SER A 346 -22.72 12.77 50.66
C SER A 346 -21.68 11.84 50.03
N THR A 347 -22.11 10.80 49.31
CA THR A 347 -21.26 9.80 48.67
C THR A 347 -21.60 9.68 47.20
N ASP A 348 -20.64 9.95 46.33
CA ASP A 348 -20.79 9.80 44.88
C ASP A 348 -20.68 8.33 44.48
N PHE A 349 -21.71 7.81 43.81
CA PHE A 349 -21.70 6.46 43.24
C PHE A 349 -21.52 6.54 41.71
N ILE A 350 -20.51 5.82 41.20
CA ILE A 350 -20.33 5.58 39.77
C ILE A 350 -21.17 4.36 39.40
N VAL A 351 -22.38 4.59 38.87
CA VAL A 351 -23.28 3.50 38.44
C VAL A 351 -23.00 3.16 36.98
N GLU A 352 -22.09 2.21 36.74
CA GLU A 352 -21.79 1.71 35.39
C GLU A 352 -22.88 0.75 34.90
N PHE A 353 -23.98 1.30 34.38
CA PHE A 353 -24.96 0.48 33.64
C PHE A 353 -24.29 -0.15 32.41
N PRO A 354 -24.49 -1.45 32.13
CA PRO A 354 -24.07 -2.05 30.87
C PRO A 354 -24.90 -1.46 29.72
N GLN A 355 -24.36 -0.43 29.07
CA GLN A 355 -25.08 0.30 28.03
C GLN A 355 -25.14 -0.55 26.77
N LEU A 356 -26.30 -1.18 26.53
CA LEU A 356 -26.59 -1.97 25.34
C LEU A 356 -26.17 -1.22 24.06
N ASN A 357 -25.18 -1.78 23.38
CA ASN A 357 -24.60 -1.23 22.16
C ASN A 357 -25.25 -1.91 20.94
N ALA A 358 -25.96 -1.14 20.11
CA ALA A 358 -26.64 -1.68 18.94
C ALA A 358 -25.69 -2.15 17.82
N SER A 359 -24.38 -1.82 17.87
CA SER A 359 -23.41 -2.30 16.88
C SER A 359 -23.02 -3.78 17.05
N HIS A 360 -23.42 -4.41 18.15
CA HIS A 360 -23.49 -5.87 18.26
C HIS A 360 -24.97 -6.26 18.33
N PRO A 361 -25.66 -6.43 17.19
CA PRO A 361 -26.87 -7.24 17.21
C PRO A 361 -26.47 -8.61 17.78
N SER A 362 -27.21 -9.09 18.77
CA SER A 362 -27.01 -10.44 19.31
C SER A 362 -27.15 -11.43 18.16
N GLN A 363 -26.01 -11.97 17.70
CA GLN A 363 -26.03 -13.13 16.81
C GLN A 363 -26.84 -14.23 17.50
N GLY A 364 -27.65 -14.96 16.72
CA GLY A 364 -28.70 -15.82 17.24
C GLY A 364 -28.21 -16.69 18.39
N SER A 365 -28.96 -16.69 19.50
CA SER A 365 -28.66 -17.35 20.77
C SER A 365 -28.82 -18.88 20.70
N GLU A 366 -28.22 -19.50 19.69
CA GLU A 366 -28.25 -20.95 19.42
C GLU A 366 -26.89 -21.59 19.73
N GLU A 367 -25.76 -20.89 19.48
CA GLU A 367 -24.40 -21.43 19.72
C GLU A 367 -23.78 -21.06 21.07
N ILE A 368 -24.37 -20.14 21.84
CA ILE A 368 -23.90 -19.79 23.19
C ILE A 368 -24.89 -20.34 24.22
N ARG A 369 -24.60 -21.55 24.70
CA ARG A 369 -25.23 -22.14 25.90
C ARG A 369 -24.51 -21.81 27.21
N ASP A 370 -23.50 -20.94 27.15
CA ASP A 370 -22.96 -20.34 28.36
C ASP A 370 -23.99 -19.36 28.91
N THR A 371 -24.52 -19.69 30.09
CA THR A 371 -25.28 -18.77 30.91
C THR A 371 -24.49 -17.48 31.10
N VAL A 372 -25.15 -16.33 30.93
CA VAL A 372 -24.56 -15.03 31.28
C VAL A 372 -24.43 -14.97 32.81
N GLU A 373 -23.33 -15.53 33.32
CA GLU A 373 -22.93 -15.35 34.71
C GLU A 373 -22.55 -13.88 34.90
N VAL A 374 -23.36 -13.16 35.67
CA VAL A 374 -23.03 -11.81 36.14
C VAL A 374 -21.96 -11.95 37.23
N ASN A 375 -20.74 -12.23 36.78
CA ASN A 375 -19.63 -12.51 37.67
C ASN A 375 -19.04 -11.18 38.17
N ASN A 376 -19.44 -10.79 39.38
CA ASN A 376 -18.85 -9.65 40.05
C ASN A 376 -17.37 -9.96 40.38
N ASN A 377 -16.49 -9.21 39.72
CA ASN A 377 -15.03 -9.10 39.88
C ASN A 377 -14.15 -9.92 38.91
N ASN A 378 -13.14 -9.21 38.37
CA ASN A 378 -11.92 -9.69 37.73
C ASN A 378 -12.03 -10.37 36.35
N LEU A 379 -12.34 -9.57 35.33
CA LEU A 379 -11.67 -9.70 34.01
C LEU A 379 -10.75 -8.49 33.77
N PRO A 380 -9.57 -8.66 33.15
CA PRO A 380 -8.71 -7.56 32.74
C PRO A 380 -9.18 -6.99 31.39
N HIS A 381 -10.45 -6.57 31.31
CA HIS A 381 -10.94 -5.84 30.15
C HIS A 381 -10.60 -4.36 30.29
N ALA A 382 -9.88 -3.85 29.30
CA ALA A 382 -9.45 -2.45 29.26
C ALA A 382 -10.66 -1.52 29.38
N SER A 383 -10.71 -0.76 30.48
CA SER A 383 -11.69 0.29 30.76
C SER A 383 -11.41 1.53 29.90
N SER A 384 -11.32 1.36 28.58
CA SER A 384 -11.33 2.48 27.64
C SER A 384 -12.73 3.11 27.68
N SER A 385 -12.81 4.33 28.19
CA SER A 385 -14.03 5.15 28.24
C SER A 385 -14.87 4.99 26.98
N ILE A 386 -16.03 4.32 27.11
CA ILE A 386 -16.87 3.96 25.95
C ILE A 386 -17.49 5.23 25.39
N VAL A 387 -16.83 5.81 24.39
CA VAL A 387 -17.38 6.91 23.59
C VAL A 387 -18.48 6.34 22.73
N GLY A 388 -19.73 6.63 23.09
CA GLY A 388 -20.90 6.27 22.30
C GLY A 388 -21.30 7.42 21.38
N TYR A 389 -21.86 7.10 20.22
CA TYR A 389 -22.46 8.07 19.32
C TYR A 389 -23.96 7.81 19.20
N GLN A 390 -24.78 8.86 19.30
CA GLN A 390 -26.22 8.74 19.22
C GLN A 390 -26.74 9.04 17.82
N CYS A 391 -27.43 8.08 17.20
CA CYS A 391 -28.13 8.29 15.94
C CYS A 391 -29.15 9.45 16.06
N PRO A 392 -29.12 10.46 15.19
CA PRO A 392 -30.04 11.59 15.28
C PRO A 392 -31.50 11.18 15.02
N GLN A 393 -31.73 10.13 14.20
CA GLN A 393 -33.05 9.68 13.77
C GLN A 393 -33.73 8.74 14.77
N CYS A 394 -33.14 7.58 15.10
CA CYS A 394 -33.74 6.58 16.00
C CYS A 394 -33.20 6.61 17.43
N LYS A 395 -32.28 7.52 17.76
CA LYS A 395 -31.65 7.68 19.09
C LYS A 395 -30.86 6.47 19.61
N SER A 396 -30.67 5.42 18.80
CA SER A 396 -29.81 4.28 19.13
C SER A 396 -28.35 4.70 19.32
N LYS A 397 -27.62 3.97 20.17
CA LYS A 397 -26.18 4.16 20.40
C LYS A 397 -25.36 3.24 19.48
N VAL A 398 -24.29 3.76 18.91
CA VAL A 398 -23.26 3.01 18.16
C VAL A 398 -21.88 3.40 18.68
N CYS A 399 -20.93 2.45 18.73
CA CYS A 399 -19.58 2.75 19.24
C CYS A 399 -18.64 3.36 18.17
N ASN A 400 -18.75 2.91 16.92
CA ASN A 400 -17.81 3.29 15.87
C ASN A 400 -18.48 4.11 14.77
N LEU A 401 -17.73 5.06 14.21
CA LEU A 401 -18.09 5.85 13.04
C LEU A 401 -16.93 5.84 12.04
N PRO A 402 -17.21 5.99 10.73
CA PRO A 402 -18.54 6.03 10.13
C PRO A 402 -19.19 4.64 10.06
N THR A 403 -20.51 4.58 10.15
CA THR A 403 -21.26 3.31 10.06
C THR A 403 -22.70 3.52 9.61
N ILE A 404 -23.35 2.45 9.13
CA ILE A 404 -24.80 2.46 8.89
C ILE A 404 -25.49 2.14 10.23
N CYS A 405 -26.49 2.94 10.60
CA CYS A 405 -27.25 2.72 11.83
C CYS A 405 -28.04 1.39 11.75
N PRO A 406 -27.77 0.39 12.62
CA PRO A 406 -28.39 -0.92 12.52
C PRO A 406 -29.90 -0.93 12.81
N VAL A 407 -30.43 0.13 13.44
CA VAL A 407 -31.85 0.24 13.80
C VAL A 407 -32.68 0.96 12.72
N CYS A 408 -32.09 1.89 11.95
CA CYS A 408 -32.85 2.72 11.00
C CYS A 408 -32.22 2.92 9.61
N GLY A 409 -31.11 2.25 9.31
CA GLY A 409 -30.43 2.31 8.01
C GLY A 409 -29.77 3.65 7.66
N LEU A 410 -29.87 4.67 8.52
CA LEU A 410 -29.24 5.98 8.27
C LEU A 410 -27.72 5.88 8.38
N MET A 411 -27.00 6.36 7.36
CA MET A 411 -25.53 6.47 7.40
C MET A 411 -25.10 7.54 8.41
N LEU A 412 -24.27 7.15 9.39
CA LEU A 412 -23.79 8.00 10.47
C LEU A 412 -22.33 8.38 10.24
N ILE A 413 -22.05 9.69 10.19
CA ILE A 413 -20.72 10.26 9.87
C ILE A 413 -20.42 11.48 10.73
N LEU A 414 -19.15 11.84 10.85
CA LEU A 414 -18.71 13.13 11.39
C LEU A 414 -18.31 14.08 10.26
N SER A 415 -18.37 15.38 10.49
CA SER A 415 -17.89 16.40 9.55
C SER A 415 -16.41 16.22 9.20
N THR A 416 -15.60 15.74 10.14
CA THR A 416 -14.19 15.39 9.93
C THR A 416 -13.99 14.30 8.87
N HIS A 417 -14.92 13.35 8.73
CA HIS A 417 -14.81 12.30 7.71
C HIS A 417 -15.03 12.86 6.30
N LEU A 418 -15.98 13.79 6.13
CA LEU A 418 -16.20 14.48 4.85
C LEU A 418 -15.06 15.43 4.51
N ALA A 419 -14.60 16.22 5.50
CA ALA A 419 -13.49 17.14 5.33
C ALA A 419 -12.22 16.43 4.86
N ARG A 420 -11.97 15.20 5.34
CA ARG A 420 -10.80 14.45 4.94
C ARG A 420 -10.83 14.02 3.47
N SER A 421 -11.97 13.59 2.92
CA SER A 421 -12.08 13.27 1.48
C SER A 421 -12.14 14.50 0.56
N TYR A 422 -12.21 15.72 1.11
CA TYR A 422 -12.35 16.96 0.32
C TYR A 422 -11.16 17.22 -0.61
N HIS A 423 -9.94 16.82 -0.21
CA HIS A 423 -8.72 17.01 -1.01
C HIS A 423 -8.74 16.25 -2.36
N HIS A 424 -9.60 15.24 -2.51
CA HIS A 424 -9.84 14.57 -3.80
C HIS A 424 -10.74 15.37 -4.75
N LEU A 425 -11.59 16.25 -4.21
CA LEU A 425 -12.51 17.10 -4.99
C LEU A 425 -11.82 18.37 -5.49
N VAL A 426 -11.02 18.99 -4.61
CA VAL A 426 -10.26 20.21 -4.91
C VAL A 426 -8.77 19.88 -4.71
N PRO A 427 -8.12 19.20 -5.68
CA PRO A 427 -6.70 18.93 -5.60
C PRO A 427 -5.90 20.24 -5.65
N LEU A 428 -4.80 20.30 -4.89
CA LEU A 428 -3.90 21.44 -4.96
C LEU A 428 -3.18 21.47 -6.32
N ALA A 429 -3.15 22.64 -6.95
CA ALA A 429 -2.44 22.83 -8.20
C ALA A 429 -0.91 22.74 -7.99
N PRO A 430 -0.18 21.98 -8.83
CA PRO A 430 1.26 21.77 -8.66
C PRO A 430 2.03 23.10 -8.69
N PHE A 431 3.02 23.23 -7.81
CA PHE A 431 3.86 24.41 -7.76
C PHE A 431 4.80 24.45 -8.98
N LYS A 432 5.01 25.65 -9.51
CA LYS A 432 5.84 25.86 -10.71
C LYS A 432 7.30 26.02 -10.31
N GLU A 433 8.18 25.23 -10.90
CA GLU A 433 9.62 25.40 -10.72
C GLU A 433 10.07 26.77 -11.26
N VAL A 434 10.75 27.54 -10.42
CA VAL A 434 11.25 28.87 -10.80
C VAL A 434 12.54 28.65 -11.62
N PRO A 435 12.69 29.27 -12.81
CA PRO A 435 13.92 29.13 -13.60
C PRO A 435 15.11 29.75 -12.88
N VAL A 436 16.33 29.29 -13.23
CA VAL A 436 17.56 29.87 -12.68
C VAL A 436 17.71 31.32 -13.14
N SER A 437 18.03 32.22 -12.20
CA SER A 437 18.23 33.65 -12.48
C SER A 437 19.29 34.25 -11.56
N SER A 438 19.80 35.43 -11.94
CA SER A 438 20.82 36.17 -11.18
C SER A 438 20.28 36.77 -9.87
N SER A 439 18.98 37.06 -9.78
CA SER A 439 18.33 37.64 -8.61
C SER A 439 16.92 37.06 -8.41
N TYR A 440 16.64 36.55 -7.21
CA TYR A 440 15.30 36.08 -6.82
C TYR A 440 14.67 37.04 -5.82
N SER A 441 13.34 37.12 -5.81
CA SER A 441 12.56 37.84 -4.79
C SER A 441 12.57 37.16 -3.42
N SER A 442 12.86 35.85 -3.37
CA SER A 442 12.85 35.03 -2.16
C SER A 442 14.26 34.54 -1.77
N GLU A 443 14.69 34.91 -0.56
CA GLU A 443 15.88 34.36 0.08
C GLU A 443 15.59 33.09 0.90
N TYR A 444 14.36 32.94 1.39
CA TYR A 444 13.96 31.88 2.32
C TYR A 444 12.68 31.18 1.86
N CYS A 445 12.61 29.87 2.09
CA CYS A 445 11.40 29.08 1.87
C CYS A 445 10.27 29.55 2.80
N TYR A 446 9.12 29.91 2.25
CA TYR A 446 7.98 30.40 3.03
C TYR A 446 7.50 29.38 4.09
N GLY A 447 7.58 28.08 3.78
CA GLY A 447 7.12 27.01 4.67
C GLY A 447 8.06 26.67 5.83
N CYS A 448 9.36 26.51 5.57
CA CYS A 448 10.33 26.01 6.57
C CYS A 448 11.47 26.99 6.91
N GLN A 449 11.48 28.20 6.33
CA GLN A 449 12.52 29.21 6.50
C GLN A 449 13.95 28.73 6.16
N LEU A 450 14.06 27.67 5.36
CA LEU A 450 15.34 27.23 4.79
C LEU A 450 15.83 28.29 3.79
N LYS A 451 17.07 28.77 3.98
CA LYS A 451 17.70 29.72 3.07
C LYS A 451 17.98 29.05 1.73
N PHE A 452 17.48 29.65 0.65
CA PHE A 452 17.70 29.17 -0.70
C PHE A 452 19.12 29.49 -1.21
N PRO A 453 19.63 28.76 -2.22
CA PRO A 453 20.84 29.15 -2.94
C PRO A 453 20.73 30.56 -3.54
N SER A 454 21.84 31.30 -3.54
CA SER A 454 21.96 32.59 -4.22
C SER A 454 21.80 32.44 -5.73
N GLY A 455 21.40 33.53 -6.41
CA GLY A 455 21.43 33.59 -7.87
C GLY A 455 22.83 33.39 -8.42
N ILE A 456 22.91 32.78 -9.59
CA ILE A 456 24.15 32.54 -10.33
C ILE A 456 23.88 33.08 -11.74
N GLU A 457 24.76 33.94 -12.25
CA GLU A 457 24.74 34.32 -13.65
C GLU A 457 25.11 33.08 -14.49
N SER A 458 24.35 32.80 -15.55
CA SER A 458 24.48 31.58 -16.34
C SER A 458 25.76 31.59 -17.18
N ASP A 459 26.89 31.27 -16.54
CA ASP A 459 28.21 31.22 -17.14
C ASP A 459 28.41 29.85 -17.83
N PRO A 460 28.40 29.76 -19.19
CA PRO A 460 28.23 28.50 -19.92
C PRO A 460 29.45 27.55 -19.86
N ALA A 461 30.47 27.88 -19.07
CA ALA A 461 31.73 27.14 -18.96
C ALA A 461 31.89 26.38 -17.62
N LYS A 462 30.89 26.42 -16.72
CA LYS A 462 30.94 25.74 -15.41
C LYS A 462 29.63 25.02 -15.08
N GLU A 463 29.35 23.95 -15.80
CA GLU A 463 28.27 23.01 -15.46
C GLU A 463 28.61 22.24 -14.18
N THR A 464 28.19 22.77 -13.03
CA THR A 464 28.16 22.07 -11.74
C THR A 464 26.72 22.09 -11.27
N ILE A 465 26.14 20.97 -10.86
CA ILE A 465 24.67 20.78 -10.76
C ILE A 465 23.94 21.78 -9.84
N ALA A 466 24.64 22.45 -8.92
CA ALA A 466 24.16 23.63 -8.20
C ALA A 466 23.73 24.82 -9.09
N THR A 467 24.11 24.86 -10.37
CA THR A 467 23.71 25.86 -11.37
C THR A 467 22.46 25.47 -12.19
N MET A 468 21.98 24.23 -12.11
CA MET A 468 20.93 23.74 -13.02
C MET A 468 19.50 23.89 -12.48
N THR A 469 19.30 24.06 -11.17
CA THR A 469 17.96 24.30 -10.60
C THR A 469 17.99 25.40 -9.54
N SER A 470 16.97 26.26 -9.53
CA SER A 470 16.85 27.33 -8.52
C SER A 470 16.53 26.83 -7.11
N SER A 471 16.17 25.54 -6.99
CA SER A 471 15.60 24.88 -5.80
C SER A 471 14.31 25.51 -5.25
N ARG A 472 13.63 26.37 -6.05
CA ARG A 472 12.43 27.13 -5.68
C ARG A 472 11.21 26.66 -6.49
N TYR A 473 10.10 26.45 -5.79
CA TYR A 473 8.81 26.02 -6.33
C TYR A 473 7.74 27.02 -5.90
N SER A 474 7.17 27.74 -6.85
CA SER A 474 6.25 28.85 -6.59
C SER A 474 4.79 28.43 -6.74
N CYS A 475 3.96 28.76 -5.75
CA CYS A 475 2.52 28.49 -5.83
C CYS A 475 1.83 29.48 -6.79
N PRO A 476 1.11 29.01 -7.82
CA PRO A 476 0.53 29.88 -8.86
C PRO A 476 -0.62 30.79 -8.39
N LYS A 477 -1.14 30.60 -7.16
CA LYS A 477 -2.17 31.45 -6.55
C LYS A 477 -1.57 32.56 -5.68
N CYS A 478 -0.77 32.17 -4.67
CA CYS A 478 -0.25 33.10 -3.68
C CYS A 478 1.13 33.69 -4.03
N ASN A 479 1.80 33.16 -5.08
CA ASN A 479 3.14 33.54 -5.53
C ASN A 479 4.19 33.53 -4.39
N GLN A 480 4.08 32.54 -3.49
CA GLN A 480 5.08 32.26 -2.46
C GLN A 480 5.94 31.07 -2.88
N ASP A 481 7.22 31.12 -2.53
CA ASP A 481 8.23 30.14 -2.93
C ASP A 481 8.53 29.13 -1.82
N TYR A 482 8.59 27.86 -2.21
CA TYR A 482 8.81 26.71 -1.35
C TYR A 482 10.02 25.89 -1.84
N CYS A 483 10.68 25.18 -0.93
CA CYS A 483 11.69 24.17 -1.29
C CYS A 483 11.02 22.83 -1.62
N ILE A 484 11.73 21.93 -2.31
CA ILE A 484 11.22 20.62 -2.74
C ILE A 484 10.62 19.77 -1.60
N ASN A 485 11.14 19.88 -0.38
CA ASN A 485 10.59 19.13 0.76
C ASN A 485 9.28 19.75 1.28
N CYS A 486 9.13 21.08 1.24
CA CYS A 486 7.85 21.73 1.54
C CYS A 486 6.83 21.49 0.45
N ASP A 487 7.24 21.52 -0.83
CA ASP A 487 6.40 21.20 -1.98
C ASP A 487 5.84 19.76 -1.87
N ALA A 488 6.71 18.78 -1.63
CA ALA A 488 6.29 17.39 -1.40
C ALA A 488 5.36 17.25 -0.18
N PHE A 489 5.70 17.83 0.97
CA PHE A 489 4.85 17.76 2.18
C PHE A 489 3.48 18.42 1.99
N VAL A 490 3.43 19.53 1.25
CA VAL A 490 2.20 20.24 0.93
C VAL A 490 1.31 19.41 -0.02
N HIS A 491 1.87 18.74 -1.02
CA HIS A 491 1.08 17.92 -1.95
C HIS A 491 0.74 16.53 -1.42
N GLU A 492 1.59 15.91 -0.59
CA GLU A 492 1.41 14.54 -0.09
C GLU A 492 0.68 14.45 1.26
N VAL A 493 0.72 15.47 2.12
CA VAL A 493 0.20 15.39 3.51
C VAL A 493 -0.78 16.51 3.86
N LEU A 494 -0.43 17.78 3.59
CA LEU A 494 -1.31 18.90 3.97
C LEU A 494 -2.47 19.10 2.99
N HIS A 495 -2.25 18.80 1.71
CA HIS A 495 -3.09 19.08 0.54
C HIS A 495 -3.58 20.53 0.39
N ASN A 496 -3.04 21.47 1.18
CA ASN A 496 -3.40 22.88 1.21
C ASN A 496 -2.13 23.73 1.23
N CYS A 497 -2.11 24.85 0.50
CA CYS A 497 -0.96 25.74 0.44
C CYS A 497 -1.00 26.77 1.61
N PRO A 498 -0.01 26.79 2.53
CA PRO A 498 -0.02 27.71 3.67
C PRO A 498 0.01 29.20 3.28
N GLY A 499 0.52 29.53 2.10
CA GLY A 499 0.54 30.89 1.56
C GLY A 499 -0.80 31.36 0.99
N CYS A 500 -1.65 30.42 0.56
CA CYS A 500 -3.02 30.68 0.14
C CYS A 500 -3.92 30.91 1.38
N GLU A 501 -3.85 30.01 2.35
CA GLU A 501 -4.60 30.11 3.62
C GLU A 501 -4.31 31.43 4.36
N ASN A 502 -3.04 31.84 4.46
CA ASN A 502 -2.67 33.09 5.13
C ASN A 502 -3.10 34.36 4.36
N LYS A 503 -3.34 34.27 3.04
CA LYS A 503 -3.83 35.39 2.22
C LYS A 503 -5.35 35.36 2.01
N GLY A 504 -6.02 34.24 2.26
CA GLY A 504 -7.43 34.01 1.97
C GLY A 504 -7.76 33.92 0.46
N VAL A 505 -6.94 33.23 -0.34
CA VAL A 505 -6.97 33.19 -1.84
C VAL A 505 -6.99 31.76 -2.43
#